data_AF-A0A2E9WSR2-F1
#
_entry.id   AF-A0A2E9WSR2-F1
#
_cell.length_a   1.000
_cell.length_b   1.000
_cell.length_c   1.000
_cell.angle_alpha   90.00
_cell.angle_beta   90.00
_cell.angle_gamma   90.00
#
_symmetry.space_group_name_H-M   'P 1'
#
loop_
_entity.id
_entity.type
_entity.pdbx_description
1 polymer ?
#
loop_
_entity_poly.entity_id
_entity_poly.type
_entity_poly.pdbx_seq_one_letter_code
_entity_poly.pdbx_strand_id
1 'polypeptide(L)'
;MDNAFWESEDKSQLNCILEMEDDVGRMTRQVMLLNRTDKEGNPNPDFDEVVESLGEDTINKETEDRVERKKAEKEENIQRDKEHAKARKLEKLFNYKLEAFEVEEIKNSTNRKLKAKLRRAKSRIEVDMWSIMILQESLNEAE
;
A
#
# COMPACT_ATOMS: atom_id res chain seq x y z
N MET A 1 10.52 -29.43 -12.68
CA MET A 1 10.37 -27.99 -13.00
C MET A 1 8.90 -27.77 -12.98
N ASP A 2 8.41 -27.04 -11.98
CA ASP A 2 7.03 -27.27 -11.53
C ASP A 2 6.13 -26.07 -11.84
N ASN A 3 6.70 -24.90 -12.11
CA ASN A 3 5.96 -23.75 -12.61
C ASN A 3 6.89 -22.78 -13.37
N ALA A 4 6.43 -22.22 -14.48
CA ALA A 4 7.10 -21.12 -15.16
C ALA A 4 6.07 -20.13 -15.71
N PHE A 5 6.43 -18.84 -15.76
CA PHE A 5 5.58 -17.78 -16.29
C PHE A 5 6.40 -16.78 -17.10
N TRP A 6 5.79 -16.22 -18.14
CA TRP A 6 6.37 -15.14 -18.94
C TRP A 6 6.54 -13.86 -18.11
N GLU A 7 7.75 -13.31 -18.10
CA GLU A 7 8.02 -12.00 -17.50
C GLU A 7 7.69 -10.86 -18.48
N SER A 8 7.88 -11.12 -19.77
CA SER A 8 7.69 -10.14 -20.84
C SER A 8 6.58 -10.56 -21.81
N GLU A 9 5.80 -9.60 -22.31
CA GLU A 9 4.67 -9.86 -23.23
C GLU A 9 5.13 -10.44 -24.58
N ASP A 10 6.36 -10.13 -24.99
CA ASP A 10 7.01 -10.64 -26.20
C ASP A 10 7.58 -12.06 -26.02
N LYS A 11 7.40 -12.68 -24.85
CA LYS A 11 7.89 -14.02 -24.49
C LYS A 11 9.40 -14.19 -24.70
N SER A 12 10.16 -13.09 -24.59
CA SER A 12 11.62 -13.11 -24.65
C SER A 12 12.25 -13.46 -23.31
N GLN A 13 11.48 -13.36 -22.21
CA GLN A 13 11.94 -13.64 -20.85
C GLN A 13 10.95 -14.54 -20.10
N LEU A 14 11.46 -15.60 -19.48
CA LEU A 14 10.71 -16.58 -18.71
C LEU A 14 11.26 -16.66 -17.29
N ASN A 15 10.38 -16.58 -16.30
CA ASN A 15 10.73 -16.89 -14.92
C ASN A 15 10.38 -18.34 -14.62
N CYS A 16 11.39 -19.16 -14.36
CA CYS A 16 11.24 -20.55 -13.94
C CYS A 16 11.28 -20.64 -12.42
N ILE A 17 10.31 -21.33 -11.82
CA ILE A 17 10.22 -21.58 -10.39
C ILE A 17 10.57 -23.05 -10.14
N LEU A 18 11.65 -23.25 -9.39
CA LEU A 18 12.09 -24.57 -8.94
C LEU A 18 11.81 -24.69 -7.44
N GLU A 19 10.97 -25.64 -7.08
CA GLU A 19 10.65 -25.96 -5.69
C GLU A 19 11.43 -27.22 -5.30
N MET A 20 12.23 -27.12 -4.25
CA MET A 20 13.00 -28.24 -3.68
C MET A 20 12.52 -28.49 -2.26
N GLU A 21 12.24 -29.75 -1.93
CA GLU A 21 11.95 -30.17 -0.56
C GLU A 21 13.19 -30.82 0.06
N ASP A 22 13.68 -30.25 1.16
CA ASP A 22 14.81 -30.82 1.92
C ASP A 22 14.33 -32.03 2.77
N ASP A 23 15.27 -32.86 3.24
CA ASP A 23 15.04 -34.04 4.10
C ASP A 23 14.29 -33.74 5.43
N VAL A 24 14.09 -32.45 5.76
CA VAL A 24 13.39 -31.95 6.95
C VAL A 24 11.98 -31.42 6.60
N GLY A 25 11.51 -31.61 5.36
CA GLY A 25 10.20 -31.15 4.88
C GLY A 25 10.10 -29.63 4.66
N ARG A 26 11.25 -28.96 4.46
CA ARG A 26 11.29 -27.52 4.16
C ARG A 26 11.23 -27.33 2.65
N MET A 27 10.26 -26.55 2.18
CA MET A 27 10.16 -26.16 0.77
C MET A 27 10.99 -24.90 0.51
N THR A 28 12.04 -25.04 -0.29
CA THR A 28 12.85 -23.93 -0.80
C THR A 28 12.42 -23.62 -2.22
N ARG A 29 11.95 -22.39 -2.45
CA ARG A 29 11.57 -21.89 -3.77
C ARG A 29 12.71 -21.05 -4.36
N GLN A 30 13.28 -21.49 -5.47
CA GLN A 30 14.24 -20.73 -6.27
C GLN A 30 13.57 -20.20 -7.54
N VAL A 31 13.73 -18.92 -7.81
CA VAL A 31 13.23 -18.28 -9.04
C VAL A 31 14.42 -17.91 -9.90
N MET A 32 14.43 -18.38 -11.15
CA MET A 32 15.47 -18.09 -12.14
C MET A 32 14.86 -17.35 -13.33
N LEU A 33 15.47 -16.24 -13.74
CA LEU A 33 15.12 -15.51 -14.94
C LEU A 33 15.93 -16.05 -16.11
N LEU A 34 15.24 -16.61 -17.09
CA LEU A 34 15.81 -17.13 -18.33
C LEU A 34 15.44 -16.19 -19.49
N ASN A 35 16.44 -15.76 -20.23
CA ASN A 35 16.22 -15.05 -21.50
C ASN A 35 16.22 -16.06 -22.65
N ARG A 36 15.41 -15.81 -23.67
CA ARG A 36 15.34 -16.60 -24.90
C ARG A 36 16.65 -16.59 -25.68
N THR A 37 17.36 -15.46 -25.67
CA THR A 37 18.67 -15.28 -26.30
C THR A 37 19.70 -14.81 -25.29
N ASP A 38 20.95 -15.26 -25.46
CA ASP A 38 22.09 -14.73 -24.73
C ASP A 38 22.46 -13.30 -25.21
N LYS A 39 23.54 -12.73 -24.65
CA LYS A 39 24.03 -11.40 -25.04
C LYS A 39 24.60 -11.35 -26.47
N GLU A 40 24.89 -12.49 -27.07
CA GLU A 40 25.45 -12.65 -28.41
C GLU A 40 24.38 -13.02 -29.45
N GLY A 41 23.12 -13.19 -29.02
CA GLY A 41 21.98 -13.53 -29.86
C GLY A 41 21.77 -15.03 -30.09
N ASN A 42 22.53 -15.89 -29.41
CA ASN A 42 22.35 -17.34 -29.51
C ASN A 42 21.13 -17.79 -28.67
N PRO A 43 20.38 -18.80 -29.12
CA PRO A 43 19.26 -19.35 -28.35
C PRO A 43 19.77 -19.97 -27.05
N ASN A 44 19.03 -19.75 -25.96
CA ASN A 44 19.36 -20.31 -24.65
C ASN A 44 18.75 -21.71 -24.51
N PRO A 45 19.56 -22.78 -24.38
CA PRO A 45 19.05 -24.15 -24.27
C PRO A 45 18.14 -24.36 -23.06
N ASP A 46 18.44 -23.70 -21.94
CA ASP A 46 17.66 -23.84 -20.71
C ASP A 46 16.25 -23.24 -20.87
N PHE A 47 16.11 -22.19 -21.70
CA PHE A 47 14.81 -21.60 -22.01
C PHE A 47 13.97 -22.56 -22.86
N ASP A 48 14.57 -23.13 -23.91
CA ASP A 48 13.86 -24.04 -24.81
C ASP A 48 13.45 -25.34 -24.07
N GLU A 49 14.31 -25.87 -23.19
CA GLU A 49 14.00 -27.05 -22.36
C GLU A 49 12.81 -26.80 -21.43
N VAL A 50 12.75 -25.63 -20.77
CA VAL A 50 11.63 -25.30 -19.88
C VAL A 50 10.32 -25.16 -20.65
N VAL A 51 10.35 -24.52 -21.82
CA VAL A 51 9.16 -24.35 -22.68
C VAL A 51 8.70 -25.68 -23.25
N GLU A 52 9.61 -26.56 -23.65
CA GLU A 52 9.29 -27.90 -24.14
C GLU A 52 8.73 -28.81 -23.03
N SER A 53 9.30 -28.74 -21.82
CA SER A 53 8.91 -29.57 -20.68
C SER A 53 7.54 -29.20 -20.10
N LEU A 54 7.26 -27.91 -19.94
CA LEU A 54 6.00 -27.42 -19.34
C LEU A 54 4.88 -27.19 -20.37
N GLY A 55 5.27 -26.92 -21.61
CA GLY A 55 4.36 -26.51 -22.68
C GLY A 55 3.98 -25.03 -22.59
N GLU A 56 3.95 -24.37 -23.74
CA GLU A 56 3.64 -22.94 -23.84
C GLU A 56 2.24 -22.59 -23.31
N ASP A 57 1.26 -23.48 -23.49
CA ASP A 57 -0.11 -23.27 -23.02
C ASP A 57 -0.20 -23.20 -21.49
N THR A 58 0.55 -24.05 -20.78
CA THR A 58 0.63 -24.04 -19.32
C THR A 58 1.27 -22.73 -18.84
N ILE A 59 2.36 -22.32 -19.48
CA ILE A 59 3.07 -21.08 -19.13
C ILE A 59 2.18 -19.86 -19.37
N ASN A 60 1.44 -19.82 -20.49
CA ASN A 60 0.49 -18.74 -20.77
C ASN A 60 -0.59 -18.64 -19.69
N LYS A 61 -1.17 -19.78 -19.31
CA LYS A 61 -2.22 -19.83 -18.27
C LYS A 61 -1.69 -19.36 -16.91
N GLU A 62 -0.51 -19.84 -16.50
CA GLU A 62 0.11 -19.41 -15.24
C GLU A 62 0.48 -17.92 -15.24
N THR A 63 0.88 -17.37 -16.40
CA THR A 63 1.07 -15.92 -16.57
C THR A 63 -0.23 -15.16 -16.38
N GLU A 64 -1.32 -15.57 -17.04
CA GLU A 64 -2.63 -14.93 -16.91
C GLU A 64 -3.14 -14.98 -15.46
N ASP A 65 -3.14 -16.16 -14.85
CA ASP A 65 -3.57 -16.37 -13.46
C ASP A 65 -2.74 -15.51 -12.49
N ARG A 66 -1.43 -15.35 -12.75
CA ARG A 66 -0.54 -14.49 -11.97
C ARG A 66 -0.85 -13.01 -12.14
N VAL A 67 -1.13 -12.55 -13.37
CA VAL A 67 -1.50 -11.16 -13.65
C VAL A 67 -2.81 -10.81 -12.95
N GLU A 68 -3.81 -11.68 -13.04
CA GLU A 68 -5.09 -11.51 -12.36
C GLU A 68 -4.92 -11.47 -10.84
N ARG A 69 -4.19 -12.43 -10.27
CA ARG A 69 -3.90 -12.47 -8.83
C ARG A 69 -3.18 -11.21 -8.35
N LYS A 70 -2.12 -10.79 -9.04
CA LYS A 70 -1.38 -9.56 -8.68
C LYS A 70 -2.23 -8.31 -8.80
N LYS A 71 -3.13 -8.26 -9.79
CA LYS A 71 -4.07 -7.15 -9.95
C LYS A 71 -5.05 -7.10 -8.78
N ALA A 72 -5.63 -8.24 -8.40
CA ALA A 72 -6.53 -8.34 -7.25
C ALA A 72 -5.82 -7.96 -5.93
N GLU A 73 -4.61 -8.48 -5.68
CA GLU A 73 -3.80 -8.14 -4.49
C GLU A 73 -3.46 -6.64 -4.45
N LYS A 74 -3.13 -6.04 -5.60
CA LYS A 74 -2.84 -4.61 -5.68
C LYS A 74 -4.08 -3.77 -5.39
N GLU A 75 -5.24 -4.15 -5.93
CA GLU A 75 -6.51 -3.47 -5.66
C GLU A 75 -6.90 -3.57 -4.18
N GLU A 76 -6.75 -4.75 -3.57
CA GLU A 76 -7.00 -4.95 -2.14
C GLU A 76 -6.04 -4.12 -1.27
N ASN A 77 -4.75 -4.14 -1.57
CA ASN A 77 -3.75 -3.35 -0.85
C ASN A 77 -4.01 -1.85 -0.97
N ILE A 78 -4.35 -1.35 -2.16
CA ILE A 78 -4.73 0.05 -2.37
C ILE A 78 -5.95 0.41 -1.52
N GLN A 79 -6.95 -0.46 -1.44
CA GLN A 79 -8.14 -0.23 -0.64
C GLN A 79 -7.81 -0.19 0.85
N ARG A 80 -7.04 -1.16 1.34
CA ARG A 80 -6.56 -1.25 2.72
C ARG A 80 -5.73 -0.02 3.11
N ASP A 81 -4.81 0.40 2.26
CA ASP A 81 -3.98 1.58 2.48
C ASP A 81 -4.80 2.87 2.51
N LYS A 82 -5.81 3.01 1.64
CA LYS A 82 -6.75 4.14 1.66
C LYS A 82 -7.53 4.18 2.96
N GLU A 83 -7.99 3.04 3.47
CA GLU A 83 -8.70 2.94 4.74
C GLU A 83 -7.79 3.30 5.92
N HIS A 84 -6.57 2.75 5.98
CA HIS A 84 -5.60 3.12 7.01
C HIS A 84 -5.19 4.59 6.93
N ALA A 85 -5.01 5.15 5.74
CA ALA A 85 -4.68 6.57 5.58
C ALA A 85 -5.81 7.47 6.08
N LYS A 86 -7.08 7.11 5.80
CA LYS A 86 -8.25 7.83 6.35
C LYS A 86 -8.29 7.72 7.88
N ALA A 87 -8.08 6.54 8.44
CA ALA A 87 -8.04 6.32 9.89
C ALA A 87 -6.94 7.17 10.56
N ARG A 88 -5.71 7.12 10.04
CA ARG A 88 -4.58 7.95 10.53
C ARG A 88 -4.88 9.45 10.45
N LYS A 89 -5.53 9.92 9.39
CA LYS A 89 -5.90 11.33 9.25
C LYS A 89 -6.94 11.75 10.30
N LEU A 90 -7.93 10.91 10.57
CA LEU A 90 -8.94 11.16 11.59
C LEU A 90 -8.34 11.15 13.00
N GLU A 91 -7.46 10.18 13.30
CA GLU A 91 -6.73 10.11 14.56
C GLU A 91 -5.87 11.36 14.78
N LYS A 92 -5.10 11.77 13.76
CA LYS A 92 -4.29 12.99 13.83
C LYS A 92 -5.14 14.24 14.07
N LEU A 93 -6.30 14.35 13.42
CA LEU A 93 -7.23 15.45 13.64
C LEU A 93 -7.82 15.41 15.07
N PHE A 94 -8.13 14.23 15.57
CA PHE A 94 -8.64 14.05 16.92
C PHE A 94 -7.63 14.46 17.98
N ASN A 95 -6.38 13.98 17.87
CA ASN A 95 -5.29 14.35 18.77
C ASN A 95 -5.03 15.85 18.73
N TYR A 96 -5.06 16.45 17.53
CA TYR A 96 -4.88 17.90 17.38
C TYR A 96 -6.00 18.73 18.04
N LYS A 97 -7.24 18.25 17.98
CA LYS A 97 -8.34 18.89 18.72
C LYS A 97 -8.14 18.79 20.23
N LEU A 98 -7.71 17.63 20.72
CA LEU A 98 -7.44 17.45 22.15
C LEU A 98 -6.36 18.42 22.61
N GLU A 99 -5.27 18.54 21.85
CA GLU A 99 -4.20 19.51 22.10
C GLU A 99 -4.74 20.95 22.19
N ALA A 100 -5.60 21.37 21.24
CA ALA A 100 -6.24 22.68 21.29
C ALA A 100 -7.14 22.89 22.52
N PHE A 101 -7.76 21.83 23.05
CA PHE A 101 -8.59 21.91 24.26
C PHE A 101 -7.79 21.95 25.57
N GLU A 102 -6.50 21.60 25.54
CA GLU A 102 -5.63 21.72 26.72
C GLU A 102 -5.06 23.13 26.91
N VAL A 103 -5.16 24.01 25.90
CA VAL A 103 -4.82 25.43 26.02
C VAL A 103 -5.71 26.08 27.07
N GLU A 104 -5.13 26.73 28.08
CA GLU A 104 -5.85 27.21 29.26
C GLU A 104 -6.99 28.17 28.92
N GLU A 105 -6.75 29.10 28.01
CA GLU A 105 -7.72 30.09 27.55
C GLU A 105 -8.92 29.41 26.88
N ILE A 106 -8.68 28.37 26.07
CA ILE A 106 -9.74 27.61 25.39
C ILE A 106 -10.49 26.72 26.37
N LYS A 107 -9.76 26.07 27.28
CA LYS A 107 -10.30 25.20 28.33
C LYS A 107 -11.28 25.99 29.21
N ASN A 108 -10.83 27.16 29.68
CA ASN A 108 -11.54 28.01 30.62
C ASN A 108 -12.57 28.95 29.96
N SER A 109 -12.54 29.14 28.64
CA SER A 109 -13.50 29.98 27.91
C SER A 109 -14.96 29.67 28.28
N THR A 110 -15.80 30.67 28.47
CA THR A 110 -17.23 30.46 28.74
C THR A 110 -18.05 30.25 27.46
N ASN A 111 -17.47 30.52 26.28
CA ASN A 111 -18.17 30.47 25.00
C ASN A 111 -18.46 29.02 24.54
N ARG A 112 -19.60 28.50 24.99
CA ARG A 112 -20.07 27.14 24.67
C ARG A 112 -20.31 26.94 23.17
N LYS A 113 -20.67 28.00 22.44
CA LYS A 113 -20.97 27.92 20.99
C LYS A 113 -19.69 27.68 20.20
N LEU A 114 -18.63 28.45 20.45
CA LEU A 114 -17.33 28.28 19.77
C LEU A 114 -16.68 26.94 20.14
N LYS A 115 -16.72 26.55 21.42
CA LYS A 115 -16.24 25.22 21.84
C LYS A 115 -16.98 24.07 21.15
N ALA A 116 -18.29 24.18 20.94
CA ALA A 116 -19.04 23.16 20.21
C ALA A 116 -18.62 23.07 18.74
N LYS A 117 -18.29 24.19 18.10
CA LYS A 117 -17.75 24.22 16.73
C LYS A 117 -16.35 23.61 16.66
N LEU A 118 -15.47 23.93 17.62
CA LEU A 118 -14.13 23.36 17.73
C LEU A 118 -14.16 21.82 17.83
N ARG A 119 -15.03 21.23 18.68
CA ARG A 119 -15.20 19.76 18.76
C ARG A 119 -15.64 19.14 17.44
N ARG A 120 -16.52 19.83 16.70
CA ARG A 120 -17.12 19.34 15.45
C ARG A 120 -16.28 19.64 14.20
N ALA A 121 -15.15 20.34 14.33
CA ALA A 121 -14.30 20.71 13.21
C ALA A 121 -13.87 19.50 12.36
N LYS A 122 -13.85 19.62 11.04
CA LYS A 122 -13.53 18.52 10.10
C LYS A 122 -12.12 18.62 9.53
N SER A 123 -11.43 19.71 9.79
CA SER A 123 -10.09 19.98 9.29
C SER A 123 -9.25 20.71 10.32
N ARG A 124 -7.92 20.66 10.14
CA ARG A 124 -6.96 21.37 10.99
C ARG A 124 -7.19 22.89 10.94
N ILE A 125 -7.47 23.41 9.74
CA ILE A 125 -7.79 24.82 9.50
C ILE A 125 -9.02 25.27 10.29
N GLU A 126 -10.07 24.44 10.33
CA GLU A 126 -11.24 24.75 11.15
C GLU A 126 -10.91 24.75 12.64
N VAL A 127 -10.07 23.82 13.11
CA VAL A 127 -9.61 23.82 14.50
C VAL A 127 -8.88 25.12 14.81
N ASP A 128 -7.91 25.51 13.98
CA ASP A 128 -7.12 26.74 14.16
C ASP A 128 -8.00 27.98 14.17
N MET A 129 -8.91 28.09 13.21
CA MET A 129 -9.84 29.22 13.11
C MET A 129 -10.69 29.37 14.38
N TRP A 130 -11.29 28.28 14.86
CA TRP A 130 -12.13 28.35 16.08
C TRP A 130 -11.29 28.59 17.33
N SER A 131 -10.08 28.02 17.42
CA SER A 131 -9.15 28.27 18.52
C SER A 131 -8.76 29.75 18.59
N ILE A 132 -8.39 30.35 17.46
CA ILE A 132 -8.03 31.77 17.37
C ILE A 132 -9.20 32.66 17.78
N MET A 133 -10.42 32.36 17.34
CA MET A 133 -11.61 33.15 17.75
C MET A 133 -11.85 33.09 19.26
N ILE A 134 -11.66 31.93 19.89
CA ILE A 134 -11.80 31.79 21.34
C ILE A 134 -10.70 32.57 22.07
N LEU A 135 -9.46 32.49 21.59
CA LEU A 135 -8.32 33.23 22.15
C LEU A 135 -8.52 34.75 22.03
N GLN A 136 -9.06 35.21 20.90
CA GLN A 136 -9.38 36.62 20.71
C GLN A 136 -10.47 37.10 21.68
N GLU A 137 -11.51 36.29 21.93
CA GLU A 137 -12.51 36.63 22.95
C GLU A 137 -11.89 36.71 24.34
N SER A 138 -11.02 35.77 24.72
CA SER A 138 -10.36 35.81 26.04
C SER A 138 -9.44 37.03 26.21
N LEU A 139 -8.81 37.49 25.13
CA LEU A 139 -8.00 38.71 25.17
C LEU A 139 -8.87 39.95 25.36
N ASN A 140 -10.00 40.04 24.64
CA ASN A 140 -10.93 41.15 24.76
C ASN A 140 -11.66 41.18 26.13
N GLU A 141 -11.81 40.04 26.80
CA GLU A 141 -12.38 39.97 28.16
C GLU A 141 -11.37 40.37 29.25
N ALA A 142 -10.06 40.34 28.93
CA ALA A 142 -8.99 40.73 29.84
C ALA A 142 -8.63 42.23 29.78
N GLU A 143 -9.05 42.94 28.72
CA GLU A 143 -9.00 44.40 28.58
C GLU A 143 -10.21 45.10 29.21
#